data_AF-A0A2G8YBG7-F1
#
_entry.id   AF-A0A2G8YBG7-F1
#
_cell.length_a   1.000
_cell.length_b   1.000
_cell.length_c   1.000
_cell.angle_alpha   90.00
_cell.angle_beta   90.00
_cell.angle_gamma   90.00
#
_symmetry.space_group_name_H-M   'P 1'
#
loop_
_entity.id
_entity.type
_entity.pdbx_description
1 polymer ?
#
loop_
_entity_poly.entity_id
_entity_poly.type
_entity_poly.pdbx_seq_one_letter_code
_entity_poly.pdbx_strand_id
1 'polypeptide(L)'
;GCLRINDKETTSLTDNAKVEEHLGAYGMLCVEDVVQELWTAGRHFDDIKQHLCAFQLSNLKKVEGLYARRNEFGNMREAINKKIWKIA
;
A
#
# COMPACT_ATOMS: atom_id res chain seq x y z
N GLY A 1 -5.46 1.35 3.95
CA GLY A 1 -5.02 2.08 2.74
C GLY A 1 -6.15 2.94 2.22
N CYS A 2 -5.85 3.89 1.34
CA CYS A 2 -6.86 4.67 0.61
C CYS A 2 -6.52 4.75 -0.87
N LEU A 3 -7.55 4.91 -1.69
CA LEU A 3 -7.48 5.18 -3.12
C LEU A 3 -7.56 6.69 -3.33
N ARG A 4 -6.70 7.22 -4.19
CA ARG A 4 -6.73 8.56 -4.74
C ARG A 4 -7.61 8.57 -5.99
N ILE A 5 -8.73 9.28 -5.90
CA ILE A 5 -9.69 9.40 -7.00
C ILE A 5 -9.35 10.63 -7.83
N ASN A 6 -9.00 11.72 -7.14
CA ASN A 6 -8.54 12.98 -7.70
C ASN A 6 -7.39 13.52 -6.85
N ASP A 7 -6.74 14.61 -7.27
CA ASP A 7 -5.69 15.28 -6.49
C ASP A 7 -6.15 15.72 -5.07
N LYS A 8 -7.47 15.90 -4.90
CA LYS A 8 -8.08 16.37 -3.65
C LYS A 8 -8.91 15.33 -2.89
N GLU A 9 -9.27 14.22 -3.53
CA GLU A 9 -10.26 13.29 -2.98
C GLU A 9 -9.68 11.89 -2.86
N THR A 10 -9.77 11.34 -1.65
CA THR A 10 -9.31 9.99 -1.34
C THR A 10 -10.43 9.18 -0.73
N THR A 11 -10.65 7.99 -1.27
CA THR A 11 -11.64 7.04 -0.79
C THR A 11 -10.96 5.93 0.01
N SER A 12 -11.45 5.66 1.21
CA SER A 12 -10.97 4.52 2.00
C SER A 12 -11.35 3.19 1.33
N LEU A 13 -10.40 2.26 1.31
CA LEU A 13 -10.58 0.86 0.85
C LEU A 13 -11.37 0.04 1.88
N THR A 14 -12.52 0.54 2.32
CA THR A 14 -13.34 -0.10 3.37
C THR A 14 -14.41 -1.03 2.80
N ASP A 15 -14.85 -0.81 1.57
CA ASP A 15 -15.96 -1.54 0.95
C ASP A 15 -15.59 -1.95 -0.47
N ASN A 16 -15.98 -3.15 -0.87
CA ASN A 16 -15.70 -3.67 -2.22
C ASN A 16 -16.44 -2.87 -3.30
N ALA A 17 -17.61 -2.29 -3.01
CA ALA A 17 -18.33 -1.45 -3.96
C ALA A 17 -17.51 -0.21 -4.37
N LYS A 18 -16.73 0.36 -3.45
CA LYS A 18 -15.83 1.48 -3.74
C LYS A 18 -14.62 1.07 -4.58
N VAL A 19 -14.16 -0.17 -4.41
CA VAL A 19 -13.09 -0.72 -5.25
C VAL A 19 -13.62 -0.92 -6.66
N GLU A 20 -14.77 -1.57 -6.81
CA GLU A 20 -15.40 -1.81 -8.10
C GLU A 20 -15.75 -0.50 -8.83
N GLU A 21 -16.24 0.52 -8.13
CA GLU A 21 -16.55 1.83 -8.73
C GLU A 21 -15.32 2.50 -9.36
N HIS A 22 -14.16 2.42 -8.71
CA HIS A 22 -12.96 3.13 -9.14
C HIS A 22 -11.98 2.28 -9.95
N LEU A 23 -11.94 0.97 -9.70
CA LEU A 23 -10.99 0.03 -10.28
C LEU A 23 -11.65 -1.10 -11.08
N GLY A 24 -12.98 -1.15 -11.14
CA GLY A 24 -13.71 -2.16 -11.91
C GLY A 24 -13.41 -2.11 -13.42
N ALA A 25 -13.02 -0.94 -13.94
CA ALA A 25 -12.54 -0.79 -15.32
C ALA A 25 -11.26 -1.60 -15.61
N TYR A 26 -10.44 -1.86 -14.59
CA TYR A 26 -9.23 -2.69 -14.67
C TYR A 26 -9.50 -4.16 -14.31
N GLY A 27 -10.76 -4.54 -14.08
CA GLY A 27 -11.17 -5.89 -13.70
C GLY A 27 -11.04 -6.18 -12.20
N MET A 28 -10.84 -5.17 -11.36
CA MET A 28 -10.71 -5.34 -9.90
C MET A 28 -12.08 -5.20 -9.25
N LEU A 29 -12.60 -6.30 -8.67
CA LEU A 29 -13.92 -6.33 -8.02
C LEU A 29 -13.78 -6.15 -6.50
N CYS A 30 -12.70 -6.67 -5.93
CA CYS A 30 -12.44 -6.67 -4.50
C CYS A 30 -11.03 -6.16 -4.17
N VAL A 31 -10.80 -5.84 -2.90
CA VAL A 31 -9.45 -5.47 -2.40
C VAL A 31 -8.42 -6.59 -2.64
N GLU A 32 -8.85 -7.86 -2.64
CA GLU A 32 -7.96 -9.01 -2.88
C GLU A 32 -7.38 -9.00 -4.30
N ASP A 33 -8.18 -8.67 -5.31
CA ASP A 33 -7.70 -8.56 -6.70
C ASP A 33 -6.63 -7.47 -6.82
N VAL A 34 -6.84 -6.33 -6.14
CA VAL A 34 -5.89 -5.22 -6.09
C VAL A 34 -4.56 -5.67 -5.47
N VAL A 35 -4.60 -6.41 -4.36
CA VAL A 35 -3.40 -6.94 -3.70
C VAL A 35 -2.70 -7.96 -4.60
N GLN A 36 -3.43 -8.83 -5.28
CA GLN A 36 -2.88 -9.84 -6.17
C GLN A 36 -2.17 -9.21 -7.38
N GLU A 37 -2.76 -8.21 -8.00
CA GLU A 37 -2.16 -7.47 -9.12
C GLU A 37 -0.89 -6.71 -8.69
N LEU A 38 -0.88 -6.13 -7.48
CA LEU A 38 0.30 -5.48 -6.90
C LEU A 38 1.42 -6.49 -6.57
N TRP A 39 1.06 -7.65 -6.02
CA TRP A 39 2.01 -8.67 -5.62
C TRP A 39 2.68 -9.33 -6.82
N THR A 40 1.89 -9.63 -7.86
CA THR A 40 2.37 -10.28 -9.08
C THR A 40 2.95 -9.30 -10.11
N ALA A 41 2.79 -7.99 -9.88
CA ALA A 41 3.16 -6.93 -10.81
C ALA A 41 2.56 -7.17 -12.20
N GLY A 42 1.23 -7.37 -12.26
CA GLY A 42 0.56 -7.65 -13.53
C GLY A 42 0.28 -6.41 -14.37
N ARG A 43 -0.69 -6.52 -15.28
CA ARG A 43 -0.79 -5.61 -16.44
C ARG A 43 -1.19 -4.19 -16.06
N HIS A 44 -2.02 -4.04 -15.03
CA HIS A 44 -2.52 -2.75 -14.56
C HIS A 44 -1.79 -2.23 -13.33
N PHE A 45 -0.58 -2.75 -13.07
CA PHE A 45 0.21 -2.38 -11.89
C PHE A 45 0.46 -0.87 -11.78
N ASP A 46 0.87 -0.22 -12.87
CA ASP A 46 1.18 1.21 -12.83
C ASP A 46 -0.07 2.06 -12.58
N ASP A 47 -1.17 1.74 -13.26
CA ASP A 47 -2.46 2.42 -13.07
C ASP A 47 -2.91 2.33 -11.61
N ILE A 48 -2.94 1.12 -11.03
CA ILE A 48 -3.35 0.89 -9.65
C ILE A 48 -2.42 1.60 -8.67
N LYS A 49 -1.11 1.56 -8.92
CA LYS A 49 -0.12 2.24 -8.09
C LYS A 49 -0.33 3.76 -8.08
N GLN A 50 -0.70 4.37 -9.20
CA GLN A 50 -0.99 5.81 -9.28
C GLN A 50 -2.29 6.21 -8.59
N HIS A 51 -3.25 5.28 -8.53
CA HIS A 51 -4.51 5.43 -7.80
C HIS A 51 -4.36 5.10 -6.31
N LEU A 52 -3.29 4.47 -5.84
CA LEU A 52 -3.10 4.24 -4.41
C LEU A 52 -2.45 5.45 -3.74
N CYS A 53 -3.00 5.84 -2.58
CA CYS A 53 -2.36 6.82 -1.74
C CYS A 53 -1.12 6.24 -1.05
N ALA A 54 -0.16 7.10 -0.75
CA ALA A 54 0.98 6.75 0.09
C ALA A 54 0.48 6.23 1.46
N PHE A 55 1.00 5.08 1.88
CA PHE A 55 0.66 4.49 3.18
C PHE A 55 1.22 5.35 4.31
N GLN A 56 0.33 5.81 5.20
CA GLN A 56 0.73 6.46 6.43
C GLN A 56 1.12 5.38 7.46
N LEU A 57 2.42 5.26 7.70
CA LEU A 57 2.98 4.27 8.62
C LEU A 57 3.46 4.92 9.92
N SER A 58 3.47 4.16 11.01
CA SER A 58 3.99 4.63 12.30
C SER A 58 5.50 4.80 12.28
N ASN A 59 6.02 5.71 13.12
CA ASN A 59 7.45 6.01 13.16
C ASN A 59 8.25 4.87 13.79
N LEU A 60 8.95 4.10 12.95
CA LEU A 60 9.82 2.98 13.35
C LEU A 60 10.88 3.34 14.39
N LYS A 61 11.37 4.58 14.41
CA LYS A 61 12.39 5.03 15.38
C LYS A 61 11.85 5.03 16.81
N LYS A 62 10.56 5.30 16.99
CA LYS A 62 9.92 5.25 18.31
C LYS A 62 9.78 3.81 18.81
N VAL A 63 9.64 2.85 17.91
CA VAL A 63 9.42 1.43 18.25
C VAL A 63 10.75 0.68 18.50
N GLU A 64 11.77 0.89 17.67
CA GLU A 64 13.05 0.15 17.73
C GLU A 64 14.18 0.89 18.47
N GLY A 65 13.97 2.15 18.87
CA GLY A 65 14.97 2.97 19.58
C GLY A 65 16.30 3.10 18.81
N LEU A 66 17.43 2.86 19.49
CA LEU A 66 18.78 2.95 18.90
C LEU A 66 19.01 1.95 17.75
N TYR A 67 18.32 0.80 17.75
CA TYR A 67 18.45 -0.21 16.70
C TYR A 67 17.85 0.24 15.36
N ALA A 68 16.96 1.23 15.36
CA ALA A 68 16.43 1.83 14.14
C ALA A 68 17.54 2.47 13.28
N ARG A 69 18.54 3.09 13.93
CA ARG A 69 19.60 3.87 13.27
C ARG A 69 20.54 3.05 12.39
N ARG A 70 20.69 1.76 12.69
CA ARG A 70 21.62 0.89 11.96
C ARG A 70 21.14 0.54 10.55
N ASN A 71 19.82 0.52 10.34
CA ASN A 71 19.17 0.12 9.08
C ASN A 71 18.06 1.14 8.71
N GLU A 72 18.37 2.43 8.68
CA GLU A 72 17.37 3.47 8.33
C GLU A 72 17.05 3.50 6.83
N PHE A 73 18.04 3.17 5.99
CA PHE A 73 17.97 3.30 4.54
C PHE A 73 18.55 2.05 3.86
N GLY A 74 18.21 1.86 2.58
CA GLY A 74 18.71 0.76 1.76
C GLY A 74 17.74 -0.41 1.59
N ASN A 75 18.09 -1.33 0.71
CA ASN A 75 17.27 -2.50 0.40
C ASN A 75 17.49 -3.60 1.46
N MET A 76 16.47 -3.87 2.28
CA MET A 76 16.49 -4.90 3.32
C MET A 76 15.94 -6.26 2.85
N ARG A 77 15.60 -6.40 1.56
CA ARG A 77 14.97 -7.60 0.98
C ARG A 77 13.78 -8.02 1.85
N GLU A 78 13.70 -9.29 2.23
CA GLU A 78 12.60 -9.84 3.03
C GLU A 78 12.56 -9.33 4.48
N ALA A 79 13.68 -8.83 5.02
CA ALA A 79 13.73 -8.31 6.39
C ALA A 79 12.91 -7.02 6.57
N ILE A 80 12.50 -6.36 5.49
CA ILE A 80 11.57 -5.21 5.54
C ILE A 80 10.23 -5.61 6.15
N ASN A 81 9.73 -6.82 5.86
CA ASN A 81 8.44 -7.27 6.35
C ASN A 81 8.41 -7.27 7.88
N LYS A 82 9.47 -7.77 8.52
CA LYS A 82 9.62 -7.76 9.99
C LYS A 82 9.53 -6.36 10.59
N LYS A 83 9.97 -5.33 9.85
CA LYS A 83 9.85 -3.93 10.28
C LYS A 83 8.43 -3.41 10.10
N ILE A 84 7.80 -3.68 8.97
CA ILE A 84 6.40 -3.29 8.72
C ILE A 84 5.47 -3.89 9.78
N TRP A 85 5.65 -5.16 10.16
CA TRP A 85 4.88 -5.80 11.25
C TRP A 85 5.00 -5.11 12.62
N LYS A 86 6.03 -4.29 12.85
CA LYS A 86 6.22 -3.56 14.12
C LYS A 86 5.57 -2.16 14.14
N ILE A 87 5.17 -1.64 12.98
CA ILE A 87 4.65 -0.26 12.82
C ILE A 87 3.26 -0.18 12.19
N ALA A 88 2.81 -1.27 11.58
CA ALA A 88 1.41 -1.49 11.24
C ALA A 88 0.61 -1.73 12.52
#